data_AF-A0AAD6SI72-F1
#
_entry.id   AF-A0AAD6SI72-F1
#
_cell.length_a   1.000
_cell.length_b   1.000
_cell.length_c   1.000
_cell.angle_alpha   90.00
_cell.angle_beta   90.00
_cell.angle_gamma   90.00
#
_symmetry.space_group_name_H-M   'P 1'
#
loop_
_entity.id
_entity.type
_entity.pdbx_description
1 polymer ?
#
loop_
_entity_poly.entity_id
_entity_poly.type
_entity_poly.pdbx_seq_one_letter_code
_entity_poly.pdbx_strand_id
1 'polypeptide(L)'
;MAVVETNFKVDEIHTIITAPSFAMVTAVQTINNCPPPSRIFQGRQTILDKMHQFFNTASGRQLIYVLHGLGGAGKTQIALKYIKESSANFSDIFLVDASTLDTINTGLKNMAMSKSVGDSAQDALTWLQSKHGQWLLFFDNADDPGINLNKFFPLCDHGNIIITSRNPELKVYGEHYPVSDMEEADAIALLLQSATKGSSEENVQIAAKIIKVRQPRVHHARNSI
;
A
#
# COMPACT_ATOMS: atom_id res chain seq x y z
N MET A 1 69.76 16.39 -25.39
CA MET A 1 68.77 17.43 -25.74
C MET A 1 67.65 16.77 -26.52
N ALA A 2 66.41 17.02 -26.08
CA ALA A 2 65.11 16.81 -26.74
C ALA A 2 64.65 15.38 -27.10
N VAL A 3 63.72 14.93 -26.26
CA VAL A 3 62.63 13.97 -26.45
C VAL A 3 61.93 14.18 -27.82
N VAL A 4 61.70 13.10 -28.56
CA VAL A 4 60.86 13.10 -29.76
C VAL A 4 59.49 12.56 -29.35
N GLU A 5 58.50 13.45 -29.35
CA GLU A 5 57.11 13.18 -29.04
C GLU A 5 56.43 12.34 -30.13
N THR A 6 55.69 11.33 -29.68
CA THR A 6 54.82 10.48 -30.49
C THR A 6 53.43 11.10 -30.61
N ASN A 7 53.07 11.60 -31.80
CA ASN A 7 51.69 11.98 -32.12
C ASN A 7 51.03 10.87 -32.95
N PHE A 8 50.27 9.99 -32.26
CA PHE A 8 49.35 9.06 -32.89
C PHE A 8 48.05 9.81 -33.22
N LYS A 9 47.60 9.71 -34.47
CA LYS A 9 46.41 10.39 -35.00
C LYS A 9 45.14 9.88 -34.30
N VAL A 10 44.36 10.83 -33.80
CA VAL A 10 43.06 10.63 -33.15
C VAL A 10 41.98 10.60 -34.23
N ASP A 11 41.72 9.44 -34.87
CA ASP A 11 40.61 9.32 -35.84
C ASP A 11 39.98 7.90 -35.89
N GLU A 12 40.24 7.02 -34.92
CA GLU A 12 39.74 5.63 -34.93
C GLU A 12 38.88 5.29 -33.69
N ILE A 13 37.94 6.18 -33.32
CA ILE A 13 36.88 5.89 -32.32
C ILE A 13 35.53 6.42 -32.83
N HIS A 14 35.20 6.16 -34.10
CA HIS A 14 33.87 6.37 -34.65
C HIS A 14 33.29 5.02 -35.07
N THR A 15 32.74 4.27 -34.11
CA THR A 15 31.63 3.29 -34.24
C THR A 15 31.60 2.46 -32.95
N ILE A 16 30.99 2.97 -31.88
CA ILE A 16 30.38 2.30 -30.71
C ILE A 16 29.95 3.46 -29.80
N ILE A 17 28.72 3.41 -29.26
CA ILE A 17 28.01 4.47 -28.51
C ILE A 17 27.17 5.40 -29.41
N THR A 18 26.13 4.83 -30.01
CA THR A 18 24.88 5.57 -30.28
C THR A 18 23.71 4.65 -29.98
N ALA A 19 23.50 4.39 -28.68
CA ALA A 19 22.16 4.08 -28.18
C ALA A 19 21.66 5.34 -27.47
N PRO A 20 20.41 5.78 -27.66
CA PRO A 20 19.90 6.90 -26.90
C PRO A 20 20.00 6.52 -25.42
N SER A 21 20.80 7.29 -24.67
CA SER A 21 20.72 7.31 -23.22
C SER A 21 19.31 7.79 -22.90
N PHE A 22 18.40 6.84 -22.67
CA PHE A 22 17.13 7.12 -22.03
C PHE A 22 17.51 7.48 -20.60
N ALA A 23 17.74 8.77 -20.37
CA ALA A 23 17.78 9.30 -19.03
C ALA A 23 16.47 8.86 -18.38
N MET A 24 16.56 7.88 -17.47
CA MET A 24 15.51 7.59 -16.52
C MET A 24 15.33 8.88 -15.72
N VAL A 25 14.46 9.75 -16.20
CA VAL A 25 13.82 10.73 -15.33
C VAL A 25 13.10 9.86 -14.31
N THR A 26 13.72 9.66 -13.16
CA THR A 26 13.04 9.11 -12.00
C THR A 26 11.90 10.07 -11.74
N ALA A 27 10.69 9.72 -12.19
CA ALA A 27 9.50 10.45 -11.83
C ALA A 27 9.52 10.52 -10.30
N VAL A 28 9.58 11.74 -9.76
CA VAL A 28 9.50 11.95 -8.33
C VAL A 28 8.13 11.47 -7.91
N GLN A 29 8.08 10.29 -7.30
CA GLN A 29 6.84 9.69 -6.87
C GLN A 29 6.21 10.57 -5.82
N THR A 30 5.05 11.11 -6.15
CA THR A 30 4.31 11.94 -5.21
C THR A 30 3.51 10.98 -4.31
N ILE A 31 4.10 10.59 -3.18
CA ILE A 31 3.39 9.87 -2.12
C ILE A 31 2.70 10.92 -1.25
N ASN A 32 1.54 11.40 -1.69
CA ASN A 32 0.81 12.42 -0.96
C ASN A 32 0.08 11.79 0.24
N ASN A 33 0.36 12.31 1.43
CA ASN A 33 -0.32 11.98 2.67
C ASN A 33 -0.27 10.50 3.10
N CYS A 34 0.64 9.68 2.57
CA CYS A 34 0.78 8.28 3.00
C CYS A 34 1.86 8.17 4.10
N PRO A 35 1.50 7.89 5.36
CA PRO A 35 2.49 7.69 6.41
C PRO A 35 3.29 6.41 6.17
N PRO A 36 4.56 6.32 6.60
CA PRO A 36 5.30 5.08 6.49
C PRO A 36 4.65 3.99 7.36
N PRO A 37 4.69 2.71 6.95
CA PRO A 37 4.32 1.60 7.82
C PRO A 37 5.23 1.57 9.05
N SER A 38 4.74 0.96 10.13
CA SER A 38 5.50 0.77 11.36
C SER A 38 6.86 0.11 11.10
N ARG A 39 7.92 0.62 11.75
CA ARG A 39 9.28 0.05 11.65
C ARG A 39 9.37 -1.36 12.23
N ILE A 40 8.42 -1.72 13.09
CA ILE A 40 8.35 -3.00 13.79
C ILE A 40 7.25 -3.91 13.19
N PHE A 41 6.89 -3.72 11.91
CA PHE A 41 5.91 -4.55 11.21
C PHE A 41 6.36 -6.02 11.22
N GLN A 42 5.47 -6.93 11.63
CA GLN A 42 5.73 -8.38 11.71
C GLN A 42 4.66 -9.17 10.96
N GLY A 43 5.08 -10.27 10.35
CA GLY A 43 4.18 -11.23 9.72
C GLY A 43 3.47 -10.73 8.47
N ARG A 44 2.30 -11.33 8.19
CA ARG A 44 1.37 -10.97 7.09
C ARG A 44 1.93 -11.15 5.66
N GLN A 45 3.04 -11.86 5.49
CA GLN A 45 3.67 -12.09 4.19
C GLN A 45 2.70 -12.71 3.18
N THR A 46 1.93 -13.72 3.57
CA THR A 46 0.90 -14.34 2.71
C THR A 46 -0.13 -13.34 2.16
N ILE A 47 -0.47 -12.30 2.94
CA ILE A 47 -1.41 -11.27 2.51
C ILE A 47 -0.73 -10.33 1.51
N LEU A 48 0.50 -9.92 1.81
CA LEU A 48 1.30 -9.07 0.92
C LEU A 48 1.56 -9.77 -0.41
N ASP A 49 1.93 -11.05 -0.41
CA ASP A 49 2.18 -11.85 -1.62
C ASP A 49 0.94 -11.90 -2.52
N LYS A 50 -0.25 -12.06 -1.93
CA LYS A 50 -1.53 -12.02 -2.66
C LYS A 50 -1.81 -10.65 -3.25
N MET A 51 -1.52 -9.57 -2.51
CA MET A 51 -1.64 -8.21 -3.04
C MET A 51 -0.67 -7.97 -4.21
N HIS A 52 0.59 -8.40 -4.06
CA HIS A 52 1.61 -8.34 -5.13
C HIS A 52 1.15 -9.10 -6.37
N GLN A 53 0.67 -10.33 -6.21
CA GLN A 53 0.15 -11.12 -7.32
C GLN A 53 -1.04 -10.44 -8.00
N PHE A 54 -1.98 -9.92 -7.22
CA PHE A 54 -3.18 -9.27 -7.75
C PHE A 54 -2.85 -8.01 -8.56
N PHE A 55 -2.10 -7.07 -7.98
CA PHE A 55 -1.79 -5.79 -8.62
C PHE A 55 -0.76 -5.89 -9.75
N ASN A 56 0.04 -6.94 -9.81
CA ASN A 56 0.95 -7.20 -10.94
C ASN A 56 0.25 -7.89 -12.13
N THR A 57 -1.05 -8.17 -12.03
CA THR A 57 -1.81 -8.76 -13.15
C THR A 57 -2.00 -7.70 -14.24
N ALA A 58 -1.45 -7.95 -15.43
CA ALA A 58 -1.73 -7.13 -16.61
C ALA A 58 -3.23 -7.21 -16.91
N SER A 59 -3.95 -6.12 -16.64
CA SER A 59 -5.40 -6.07 -16.80
C SER A 59 -5.79 -4.75 -17.46
N GLY A 60 -6.69 -4.81 -18.44
CA GLY A 60 -7.36 -3.63 -19.00
C GLY A 60 -8.59 -3.25 -18.17
N ARG A 61 -8.49 -3.33 -16.84
CA ARG A 61 -9.54 -2.95 -15.90
C ARG A 61 -8.93 -2.29 -14.66
N GLN A 62 -9.75 -1.51 -13.95
CA GLN A 62 -9.39 -1.00 -12.64
C GLN A 62 -9.30 -2.16 -11.62
N LEU A 63 -8.23 -2.18 -10.83
CA LEU A 63 -7.97 -3.20 -9.82
C LEU A 63 -8.34 -2.68 -8.44
N ILE A 64 -9.24 -3.38 -7.75
CA ILE A 64 -9.73 -3.00 -6.41
C ILE A 64 -9.45 -4.15 -5.44
N TYR A 65 -8.74 -3.85 -4.35
CA TYR A 65 -8.42 -4.82 -3.29
C TYR A 65 -8.92 -4.35 -1.92
N VAL A 66 -9.72 -5.17 -1.27
CA VAL A 66 -10.40 -4.86 -0.01
C VAL A 66 -9.82 -5.68 1.14
N LEU A 67 -9.16 -5.01 2.08
CA LEU A 67 -8.77 -5.57 3.36
C LEU A 67 -9.89 -5.31 4.38
N HIS A 68 -10.56 -6.36 4.85
CA HIS A 68 -11.63 -6.19 5.85
C HIS A 68 -11.41 -7.07 7.09
N GLY A 69 -11.94 -6.67 8.24
CA GLY A 69 -11.77 -7.42 9.49
C GLY A 69 -11.91 -6.55 10.74
N LEU A 70 -11.74 -7.14 11.92
CA LEU A 70 -11.94 -6.45 13.18
C LEU A 70 -11.01 -5.22 13.36
N GLY A 71 -11.42 -4.31 14.25
CA GLY A 71 -10.58 -3.19 14.67
C GLY A 71 -9.27 -3.68 15.28
N GLY A 72 -8.15 -3.04 14.96
CA GLY A 72 -6.83 -3.42 15.49
C GLY A 72 -6.14 -4.59 14.77
N ALA A 73 -6.77 -5.25 13.79
CA ALA A 73 -6.16 -6.39 13.07
C ALA A 73 -4.96 -6.03 12.17
N GLY A 74 -4.66 -4.74 11.99
CA GLY A 74 -3.50 -4.25 11.24
C GLY A 74 -3.73 -3.99 9.75
N LYS A 75 -4.98 -3.88 9.29
CA LYS A 75 -5.34 -3.64 7.86
C LYS A 75 -4.60 -2.46 7.24
N THR A 76 -4.65 -1.29 7.89
CA THR A 76 -3.92 -0.09 7.45
C THR A 76 -2.42 -0.35 7.35
N GLN A 77 -1.83 -1.05 8.32
CA GLN A 77 -0.40 -1.36 8.30
C GLN A 77 -0.02 -2.29 7.15
N ILE A 78 -0.88 -3.26 6.81
CA ILE A 78 -0.69 -4.14 5.64
C ILE A 78 -0.73 -3.31 4.35
N ALA A 79 -1.73 -2.45 4.19
CA ALA A 79 -1.84 -1.57 3.02
C ALA A 79 -0.62 -0.65 2.87
N LEU A 80 -0.20 0.02 3.95
CA LEU A 80 0.97 0.90 3.94
C LEU A 80 2.28 0.14 3.65
N LYS A 81 2.40 -1.10 4.14
CA LYS A 81 3.54 -1.97 3.87
C LYS A 81 3.60 -2.35 2.39
N TYR A 82 2.49 -2.76 1.81
CA TYR A 82 2.38 -3.02 0.37
C TYR A 82 2.71 -1.78 -0.46
N ILE A 83 2.14 -0.62 -0.12
CA ILE A 83 2.40 0.66 -0.79
C ILE A 83 3.88 1.01 -0.78
N LYS A 84 4.54 0.83 0.38
CA LYS A 84 5.97 1.08 0.51
C LYS A 84 6.81 0.16 -0.37
N GLU A 85 6.45 -1.12 -0.47
CA GLU A 85 7.18 -2.11 -1.29
C GLU A 85 6.96 -1.92 -2.79
N SER A 86 5.75 -1.48 -3.17
CA SER A 86 5.32 -1.36 -4.56
C SER A 86 5.31 0.07 -5.07
N SER A 87 5.84 1.04 -4.31
CA SER A 87 5.66 2.46 -4.65
C SER A 87 6.16 2.75 -6.05
N ALA A 88 7.31 2.17 -6.44
CA ALA A 88 7.95 2.24 -7.75
C ALA A 88 7.03 1.92 -8.93
N ASN A 89 5.99 1.11 -8.71
CA ASN A 89 5.06 0.68 -9.74
C ASN A 89 3.95 1.69 -10.02
N PHE A 90 3.80 2.70 -9.16
CA PHE A 90 2.73 3.68 -9.27
C PHE A 90 3.23 5.07 -9.67
N SER A 91 2.49 5.75 -10.54
CA SER A 91 2.81 7.14 -10.92
C SER A 91 2.50 8.11 -9.78
N ASP A 92 1.41 7.85 -9.07
CA ASP A 92 0.87 8.68 -8.02
C ASP A 92 0.19 7.79 -6.97
N ILE A 93 0.36 8.14 -5.70
CA ILE A 93 -0.26 7.44 -4.58
C ILE A 93 -0.96 8.46 -3.70
N PHE A 94 -2.25 8.23 -3.43
CA PHE A 94 -3.04 9.09 -2.56
C PHE A 94 -3.74 8.30 -1.48
N LEU A 95 -3.56 8.73 -0.24
CA LEU A 95 -4.34 8.27 0.90
C LEU A 95 -5.56 9.18 1.09
N VAL A 96 -6.74 8.57 1.24
CA VAL A 96 -7.99 9.23 1.60
C VAL A 96 -8.55 8.57 2.85
N ASP A 97 -8.78 9.38 3.88
CA ASP A 97 -9.52 8.93 5.08
C ASP A 97 -11.01 8.79 4.72
N ALA A 98 -11.50 7.55 4.73
CA ALA A 98 -12.86 7.16 4.39
C ALA A 98 -13.76 7.00 5.62
N SER A 99 -13.37 7.53 6.78
CA SER A 99 -14.15 7.47 8.01
C SER A 99 -15.51 8.17 7.89
N THR A 100 -15.59 9.29 7.17
CA THR A 100 -16.83 10.04 6.93
C THR A 100 -16.90 10.59 5.50
N LEU A 101 -18.09 11.00 5.08
CA LEU A 101 -18.30 11.68 3.79
C LEU A 101 -17.44 12.95 3.67
N ASP A 102 -17.30 13.69 4.76
CA ASP A 102 -16.53 14.95 4.79
C ASP A 102 -15.03 14.69 4.66
N THR A 103 -14.50 13.64 5.30
CA THR A 103 -13.08 13.29 5.19
C THR A 103 -12.73 12.79 3.79
N ILE A 104 -13.63 12.04 3.13
CA ILE A 104 -13.46 11.61 1.75
C ILE A 104 -13.39 12.83 0.81
N ASN A 105 -14.39 13.72 0.90
CA ASN A 105 -14.45 14.91 0.06
C ASN A 105 -13.24 15.82 0.28
N THR A 106 -12.84 16.01 1.54
CA THR A 106 -11.66 16.80 1.91
C THR A 106 -10.38 16.18 1.37
N GLY A 107 -10.21 14.86 1.49
CA GLY A 107 -9.05 14.14 0.97
C GLY A 107 -8.90 14.26 -0.55
N LEU A 108 -10.00 14.05 -1.28
CA LEU A 108 -10.02 14.18 -2.74
C LEU A 108 -9.86 15.64 -3.20
N LYS A 109 -10.49 16.60 -2.51
CA LYS A 109 -10.24 18.03 -2.76
C LYS A 109 -8.77 18.40 -2.59
N ASN A 110 -8.13 17.93 -1.51
CA ASN A 110 -6.71 18.17 -1.26
C ASN A 110 -5.82 17.56 -2.36
N MET A 111 -6.19 16.38 -2.86
CA MET A 111 -5.56 15.81 -4.05
C MET A 111 -5.67 16.75 -5.25
N ALA A 112 -6.88 17.21 -5.60
CA ALA A 112 -7.12 18.10 -6.74
C ALA A 112 -6.28 19.39 -6.64
N MET A 113 -6.25 20.00 -5.46
CA MET A 113 -5.45 21.20 -5.21
C MET A 113 -3.94 20.91 -5.35
N SER A 114 -3.46 19.78 -4.81
CA SER A 114 -2.04 19.37 -4.92
C SER A 114 -1.57 19.14 -6.36
N LYS A 115 -2.50 18.78 -7.25
CA LYS A 115 -2.24 18.62 -8.68
C LYS A 115 -2.60 19.86 -9.50
N SER A 116 -3.07 20.92 -8.84
CA SER A 116 -3.50 22.18 -9.46
C SER A 116 -4.54 21.96 -10.56
N VAL A 117 -5.47 21.02 -10.35
CA VAL A 117 -6.50 20.62 -11.32
C VAL A 117 -7.91 21.04 -10.91
N GLY A 118 -8.07 21.60 -9.71
CA GLY A 118 -9.35 22.06 -9.17
C GLY A 118 -9.36 22.04 -7.64
N ASP A 119 -10.55 22.17 -7.07
CA ASP A 119 -10.76 22.29 -5.63
C ASP A 119 -11.97 21.48 -5.12
N SER A 120 -12.39 20.48 -5.90
CA SER A 120 -13.46 19.54 -5.56
C SER A 120 -13.02 18.08 -5.63
N ALA A 121 -13.79 17.18 -5.02
CA ALA A 121 -13.58 15.75 -5.17
C ALA A 121 -13.74 15.29 -6.63
N GLN A 122 -14.68 15.89 -7.37
CA GLN A 122 -14.92 15.55 -8.78
C GLN A 122 -13.73 15.90 -9.67
N ASP A 123 -13.03 17.00 -9.40
CA ASP A 123 -11.83 17.39 -10.15
C ASP A 123 -10.72 16.35 -9.99
N ALA A 124 -10.51 15.85 -8.76
CA ALA A 124 -9.56 14.78 -8.49
C ALA A 124 -9.91 13.49 -9.23
N LEU A 125 -11.17 13.06 -9.19
CA LEU A 125 -11.61 11.85 -9.89
C LEU A 125 -11.47 12.00 -11.42
N THR A 126 -11.82 13.16 -11.96
CA THR A 126 -11.67 13.46 -13.40
C THR A 126 -10.21 13.46 -13.81
N TRP A 127 -9.33 14.00 -12.96
CA TRP A 127 -7.89 13.97 -13.20
C TRP A 127 -7.33 12.54 -13.23
N LEU A 128 -7.73 11.68 -12.27
CA LEU A 128 -7.35 10.26 -12.25
C LEU A 128 -7.85 9.51 -13.51
N GLN A 129 -9.07 9.81 -13.98
CA GLN A 129 -9.60 9.27 -15.24
C GLN A 129 -8.75 9.68 -16.44
N SER A 130 -8.32 10.95 -16.51
CA SER A 130 -7.50 11.46 -17.62
C SER A 130 -6.06 10.93 -17.61
N LYS A 131 -5.58 10.43 -16.47
CA LYS A 131 -4.22 9.96 -16.30
C LYS A 131 -4.08 8.53 -16.81
N HIS A 132 -3.55 8.40 -18.03
CA HIS A 132 -3.04 7.12 -18.51
C HIS A 132 -1.83 6.70 -17.66
N GLY A 133 -2.02 5.75 -16.75
CA GLY A 133 -0.97 5.30 -15.84
C GLY A 133 -1.48 4.44 -14.68
N GLN A 134 -0.55 3.82 -13.96
CA GLN A 134 -0.80 3.04 -12.76
C GLN A 134 -0.84 3.97 -11.55
N TRP A 135 -1.90 4.75 -11.35
CA TRP A 135 -2.08 5.46 -10.07
C TRP A 135 -2.67 4.52 -9.01
N LEU A 136 -2.52 4.88 -7.74
CA LEU A 136 -3.08 4.16 -6.60
C LEU A 136 -3.87 5.10 -5.68
N LEU A 137 -5.13 4.76 -5.44
CA LEU A 137 -6.00 5.43 -4.47
C LEU A 137 -6.25 4.50 -3.28
N PHE A 138 -5.82 4.91 -2.09
CA PHE A 138 -6.00 4.13 -0.86
C PHE A 138 -7.07 4.80 0.02
N PHE A 139 -8.22 4.17 0.15
CA PHE A 139 -9.26 4.52 1.12
C PHE A 139 -9.04 3.77 2.44
N ASP A 140 -8.69 4.49 3.50
CA ASP A 140 -8.49 3.91 4.84
C ASP A 140 -9.72 4.17 5.73
N ASN A 141 -10.07 3.22 6.60
CA ASN A 141 -11.20 3.32 7.56
C ASN A 141 -12.59 3.50 6.91
N ALA A 142 -12.87 2.84 5.78
CA ALA A 142 -14.18 2.86 5.13
C ALA A 142 -15.23 2.03 5.91
N ASP A 143 -15.50 2.37 7.16
CA ASP A 143 -16.30 1.56 8.09
C ASP A 143 -17.81 1.84 8.01
N ASP A 144 -18.22 3.03 7.56
CA ASP A 144 -19.62 3.48 7.56
C ASP A 144 -20.44 2.83 6.41
N PRO A 145 -21.43 1.96 6.71
CA PRO A 145 -22.27 1.33 5.70
C PRO A 145 -23.24 2.30 5.00
N GLY A 146 -23.48 3.49 5.54
CA GLY A 146 -24.29 4.53 4.91
C GLY A 146 -23.60 5.24 3.75
N ILE A 147 -22.27 5.07 3.61
CA ILE A 147 -21.48 5.68 2.54
C ILE A 147 -21.38 4.71 1.36
N ASN A 148 -21.96 5.10 0.22
CA ASN A 148 -21.72 4.44 -1.05
C ASN A 148 -20.36 4.88 -1.61
N LEU A 149 -19.32 4.12 -1.28
CA LEU A 149 -17.93 4.42 -1.65
C LEU A 149 -17.69 4.43 -3.16
N ASN A 150 -18.48 3.68 -3.95
CA ASN A 150 -18.36 3.64 -5.42
C ASN A 150 -18.54 5.04 -6.07
N LYS A 151 -19.26 5.96 -5.41
CA LYS A 151 -19.39 7.36 -5.87
C LYS A 151 -18.04 8.10 -5.91
N PHE A 152 -17.02 7.57 -5.24
CA PHE A 152 -15.69 8.16 -5.15
C PHE A 152 -14.64 7.37 -5.93
N PHE A 153 -15.05 6.42 -6.79
CA PHE A 153 -14.14 5.73 -7.68
C PHE A 153 -14.02 6.48 -9.02
N PRO A 154 -12.81 6.63 -9.58
CA PRO A 154 -12.65 7.14 -10.93
C PRO A 154 -13.34 6.20 -11.93
N LEU A 155 -14.22 6.75 -12.78
CA LEU A 155 -14.96 6.00 -13.79
C LEU A 155 -14.06 5.71 -15.01
N CYS A 156 -13.12 4.80 -14.84
CA CYS A 156 -12.18 4.35 -15.88
C CYS A 156 -11.84 2.87 -15.75
N ASP A 157 -11.17 2.32 -16.76
CA ASP A 157 -10.73 0.93 -16.85
C ASP A 157 -9.26 0.74 -16.47
N HIS A 158 -8.67 1.72 -15.79
CA HIS A 158 -7.29 1.67 -15.28
C HIS A 158 -7.19 2.20 -13.86
N GLY A 159 -5.98 2.08 -13.30
CA GLY A 159 -5.66 2.48 -11.94
C GLY A 159 -5.98 1.42 -10.89
N ASN A 160 -5.58 1.72 -9.67
CA ASN A 160 -5.56 0.76 -8.57
C ASN A 160 -6.22 1.38 -7.33
N ILE A 161 -7.00 0.58 -6.61
CA ILE A 161 -7.67 1.01 -5.38
C ILE A 161 -7.40 -0.02 -4.28
N ILE A 162 -6.97 0.47 -3.12
CA ILE A 162 -6.93 -0.30 -1.88
C ILE A 162 -7.98 0.26 -0.94
N ILE A 163 -8.71 -0.62 -0.25
CA ILE A 163 -9.72 -0.25 0.74
C ILE A 163 -9.41 -1.00 2.04
N THR A 164 -9.39 -0.31 3.17
CA THR A 164 -9.43 -0.95 4.49
C THR A 164 -10.75 -0.67 5.19
N SER A 165 -11.34 -1.69 5.83
CA SER A 165 -12.63 -1.54 6.50
C SER A 165 -12.89 -2.59 7.59
N ARG A 166 -13.79 -2.31 8.52
CA ARG A 166 -14.42 -3.30 9.40
C ARG A 166 -15.68 -3.89 8.79
N ASN A 167 -16.24 -3.24 7.77
CA ASN A 167 -17.43 -3.68 7.06
C ASN A 167 -17.06 -4.74 6.00
N PRO A 168 -17.44 -6.02 6.20
CA PRO A 168 -17.15 -7.08 5.23
C PRO A 168 -17.95 -6.93 3.93
N GLU A 169 -19.04 -6.15 3.92
CA GLU A 169 -19.88 -5.96 2.73
C GLU A 169 -19.14 -5.22 1.61
N LEU A 170 -18.06 -4.47 1.91
CA LEU A 170 -17.28 -3.78 0.87
C LEU A 170 -16.54 -4.75 -0.06
N LYS A 171 -16.48 -6.04 0.25
CA LYS A 171 -15.95 -7.09 -0.65
C LYS A 171 -16.63 -7.11 -2.02
N VAL A 172 -17.84 -6.55 -2.14
CA VAL A 172 -18.54 -6.43 -3.43
C VAL A 172 -17.80 -5.56 -4.45
N TYR A 173 -16.85 -4.72 -4.02
CA TYR A 173 -16.11 -3.83 -4.92
C TYR A 173 -14.95 -4.50 -5.65
N GLY A 174 -14.45 -5.67 -5.21
CA GLY A 174 -13.30 -6.29 -5.86
C GLY A 174 -12.74 -7.52 -5.15
N GLU A 175 -11.47 -7.82 -5.43
CA GLU A 175 -10.76 -8.87 -4.68
C GLU A 175 -10.67 -8.47 -3.21
N HIS A 176 -10.74 -9.45 -2.31
CA HIS A 176 -10.81 -9.15 -0.89
C HIS A 176 -10.04 -10.16 -0.04
N TYR A 177 -9.63 -9.69 1.14
CA TYR A 177 -8.96 -10.52 2.13
C TYR A 177 -9.51 -10.23 3.53
N PRO A 178 -10.07 -11.24 4.23
CA PRO A 178 -10.45 -11.12 5.64
C PRO A 178 -9.19 -11.16 6.53
N VAL A 179 -8.80 -10.02 7.07
CA VAL A 179 -7.67 -9.89 8.01
C VAL A 179 -8.13 -10.32 9.39
N SER A 180 -7.68 -11.50 9.80
CA SER A 180 -7.89 -12.08 11.13
C SER A 180 -6.79 -11.65 12.12
N ASP A 181 -6.82 -12.24 13.31
CA ASP A 181 -5.77 -12.08 14.31
C ASP A 181 -4.38 -12.45 13.76
N MET A 182 -3.35 -11.95 14.43
CA MET A 182 -1.96 -12.23 14.13
C MET A 182 -1.57 -13.60 14.69
N GLU A 183 -0.72 -14.33 13.96
CA GLU A 183 -0.16 -15.60 14.43
C GLU A 183 0.61 -15.41 15.74
N GLU A 184 0.59 -16.41 16.63
CA GLU A 184 1.19 -16.29 17.97
C GLU A 184 2.68 -15.92 17.90
N ALA A 185 3.43 -16.54 16.97
CA ALA A 185 4.85 -16.27 16.79
C ALA A 185 5.12 -14.81 16.35
N ASP A 186 4.34 -14.28 15.40
CA ASP A 186 4.45 -12.90 14.94
C ASP A 186 4.06 -11.91 16.05
N ALA A 187 3.03 -12.25 16.84
CA ALA A 187 2.59 -11.44 17.97
C ALA A 187 3.66 -11.38 19.08
N ILE A 188 4.34 -12.50 19.37
CA ILE A 188 5.48 -12.54 20.29
C ILE A 188 6.60 -11.65 19.77
N ALA A 189 6.99 -11.81 18.51
CA ALA A 189 8.05 -11.01 17.90
C ALA A 189 7.73 -9.52 17.95
N LEU A 190 6.49 -9.13 17.62
CA LEU A 190 6.02 -7.75 17.68
C LEU A 190 6.08 -7.20 19.10
N LEU A 191 5.61 -7.96 20.09
CA LEU A 191 5.61 -7.55 21.49
C LEU A 191 7.04 -7.33 22.00
N LEU A 192 7.95 -8.26 21.75
CA LEU A 192 9.36 -8.15 22.15
C LEU A 192 10.03 -6.93 21.51
N GLN A 193 9.80 -6.73 20.21
CA GLN A 193 10.36 -5.58 19.50
C GLN A 193 9.79 -4.26 20.02
N SER A 194 8.48 -4.20 20.31
CA SER A 194 7.83 -3.01 20.87
C SER A 194 8.33 -2.68 22.29
N ALA A 195 8.67 -3.70 23.08
CA ALA A 195 9.20 -3.57 24.43
C ALA A 195 10.73 -3.40 24.48
N THR A 196 11.38 -3.27 23.32
CA THR A 196 12.85 -3.22 23.16
C THR A 196 13.57 -4.36 23.90
N LYS A 197 12.95 -5.54 23.92
CA LYS A 197 13.50 -6.77 24.52
C LYS A 197 14.06 -7.70 23.45
N GLY A 198 15.12 -8.42 23.79
CA GLY A 198 15.67 -9.49 22.96
C GLY A 198 14.87 -10.78 23.07
N SER A 199 15.05 -11.69 22.11
CA SER A 199 14.36 -12.97 22.01
C SER A 199 14.95 -14.08 22.89
N SER A 200 15.33 -13.76 24.13
CA SER A 200 15.72 -14.82 25.08
C SER A 200 14.53 -15.74 25.35
N GLU A 201 14.82 -17.02 25.65
CA GLU A 201 13.78 -18.02 25.96
C GLU A 201 12.82 -17.52 27.04
N GLU A 202 13.35 -16.92 28.13
CA GLU A 202 12.55 -16.33 29.20
C GLU A 202 11.58 -15.25 28.69
N ASN A 203 12.08 -14.32 27.86
CA ASN A 203 11.25 -13.24 27.31
C ASN A 203 10.17 -13.78 26.37
N VAL A 204 10.49 -14.79 25.56
CA VAL A 204 9.53 -15.46 24.67
C VAL A 204 8.43 -16.13 25.50
N GLN A 205 8.78 -16.84 26.57
CA GLN A 205 7.81 -17.48 27.46
C GLN A 205 6.91 -16.48 28.18
N ILE A 206 7.45 -15.34 28.63
CA ILE A 206 6.67 -14.25 29.23
C ILE A 206 5.72 -13.63 28.19
N ALA A 207 6.22 -13.32 27.00
CA ALA A 207 5.43 -12.75 25.91
C ALA A 207 4.26 -13.68 25.51
N ALA A 208 4.53 -14.98 25.35
CA ALA A 208 3.50 -15.98 25.04
C ALA A 208 2.40 -16.03 26.11
N LYS A 209 2.75 -15.94 27.40
CA LYS A 209 1.77 -15.86 28.49
C LYS A 209 0.92 -14.59 28.41
N ILE A 210 1.52 -13.43 28.14
CA ILE A 210 0.79 -12.16 28.00
C ILE A 210 -0.22 -12.23 26.85
N ILE A 211 0.18 -12.80 25.71
CA ILE A 211 -0.68 -12.93 24.53
C ILE A 211 -1.87 -13.84 24.82
N LYS A 212 -1.65 -14.99 25.47
CA LYS A 212 -2.71 -15.95 25.83
C LYS A 212 -3.72 -15.41 26.85
N VAL A 213 -3.32 -14.47 27.71
CA VAL A 213 -4.23 -13.81 28.66
C VAL A 213 -5.13 -12.79 27.95
N ARG A 214 -4.67 -12.20 26.84
CA ARG A 214 -5.39 -11.14 26.10
C ARG A 214 -6.27 -11.65 24.97
N GLN A 215 -6.07 -12.87 24.48
CA GLN A 215 -7.05 -13.51 23.60
C GLN A 215 -8.24 -14.01 24.42
N PRO A 216 -9.50 -13.64 24.07
CA PRO A 216 -10.67 -14.24 24.71
C PRO A 216 -10.57 -15.75 24.60
N ARG A 217 -10.81 -16.48 25.70
CA ARG A 217 -10.95 -17.94 25.63
C ARG A 217 -12.13 -18.25 24.73
N VAL A 218 -11.88 -18.56 23.47
CA VAL A 218 -12.92 -19.03 22.54
C VAL A 218 -13.44 -20.33 23.13
N HIS A 219 -14.57 -20.27 23.83
CA HIS A 219 -15.28 -21.46 24.25
C HIS A 219 -15.75 -22.11 22.96
N HIS A 220 -15.08 -23.18 22.54
CA HIS A 220 -15.63 -24.10 21.56
C HIS A 220 -16.91 -24.67 22.17
N ALA A 221 -18.04 -24.05 21.83
CA ALA A 221 -19.35 -24.65 22.01
C ALA A 221 -19.35 -25.91 21.14
N ARG A 222 -19.06 -27.05 21.77
CA ARG A 222 -19.46 -28.35 21.28
C ARG A 222 -20.99 -28.36 21.31
N ASN A 223 -21.62 -28.02 20.19
CA ASN A 223 -22.98 -28.48 19.97
C ASN A 223 -22.91 -29.90 19.43
N SER A 224 -22.94 -30.84 20.36
CA SER A 224 -23.52 -32.15 20.14
C SER A 224 -25.04 -32.01 20.26
N ILE A 225 -25.75 -32.44 19.21
CA ILE A 225 -26.99 -33.23 19.12
C ILE A 225 -27.65 -32.88 17.78
#